data_AF-A0A1Y2GJG6-F1
#
_entry.id   AF-A0A1Y2GJG6-F1
#
_cell.length_a   1.000
_cell.length_b   1.000
_cell.length_c   1.000
_cell.angle_alpha   90.00
_cell.angle_beta   90.00
_cell.angle_gamma   90.00
#
_symmetry.space_group_name_H-M   'P 1'
#
loop_
_entity.id
_entity.type
_entity.pdbx_description
1 polymer ?
#
loop_
_entity_poly.entity_id
_entity_poly.type
_entity_poly.pdbx_seq_one_letter_code
_entity_poly.pdbx_strand_id
1 'polypeptide(L)'
;VFIEYFKEVEEESIRDNFVIIYELLDEMMDFGYPQTTESKILTQYITQESHKLDIGTRPPMAGIKYRKNEVFLDVVESVNMLVAPNGNVLRSEVLGAIKMRCYLWRMPELRLGLNDKVMFDASGRTPRGKAIEMDDVKFHQCVRLSRFENDRTISFIPPDGDFELMSYRQATQLKPLILCEAAVENYSGTRIEYMIRAKAQFKRRSTANNVEILIPVPEDADSPKFRTTMGTAAYVPEKSAIVWKIKQFQGGKDFLLRAHFGLPTVKNEDLDKRPPISVKFEIPYFTVSGIQVRYLKIVEKSGYQALPWVRYITQNGDYHVRMPEPVNPGTV
;
A
#
# COMPACT_ATOMS: atom_id res chain seq x y z
N VAL A 1 18.08 7.00 6.06
CA VAL A 1 18.90 8.12 6.60
C VAL A 1 18.91 9.33 5.66
N PHE A 2 19.53 9.27 4.46
CA PHE A 2 19.58 10.44 3.56
C PHE A 2 18.23 11.04 3.19
N ILE A 3 17.22 10.22 2.85
CA ILE A 3 15.85 10.70 2.59
C ILE A 3 15.28 11.46 3.81
N GLU A 4 15.61 11.06 5.04
CA GLU A 4 15.13 11.78 6.23
C GLU A 4 15.88 13.10 6.50
N TYR A 5 17.16 13.16 6.13
CA TYR A 5 18.00 14.36 6.27
C TYR A 5 17.73 15.40 5.18
N PHE A 6 17.50 14.95 3.95
CA PHE A 6 17.45 15.79 2.75
C PHE A 6 16.06 15.86 2.10
N LYS A 7 15.10 15.01 2.53
CA LYS A 7 13.76 14.76 1.93
C LYS A 7 13.83 14.06 0.58
N GLU A 8 14.61 14.60 -0.34
CA GLU A 8 14.89 14.03 -1.66
C GLU A 8 16.40 13.80 -1.79
N VAL A 9 16.77 12.77 -2.55
CA VAL A 9 18.18 12.40 -2.76
C VAL A 9 18.45 12.47 -4.25
N GLU A 10 18.86 13.65 -4.69
CA GLU A 10 19.26 13.93 -6.05
C GLU A 10 20.74 14.32 -6.09
N GLU A 11 21.31 14.45 -7.29
CA GLU A 11 22.71 14.85 -7.46
C GLU A 11 23.01 16.20 -6.78
N GLU A 12 22.09 17.15 -6.86
CA GLU A 12 22.17 18.45 -6.20
C GLU A 12 22.18 18.29 -4.66
N SER A 13 21.32 17.43 -4.12
CA SER A 13 21.27 17.15 -2.68
C SER A 13 22.61 16.64 -2.13
N ILE A 14 23.33 15.84 -2.93
CA ILE A 14 24.66 15.32 -2.55
C ILE A 14 25.72 16.42 -2.61
N ARG A 15 25.71 17.24 -3.67
CA ARG A 15 26.68 18.33 -3.85
C ARG A 15 26.54 19.39 -2.76
N ASP A 16 25.31 19.74 -2.40
CA ASP A 16 25.04 20.81 -1.42
C ASP A 16 25.22 20.36 0.03
N ASN A 17 25.15 19.06 0.31
CA ASN A 17 25.25 18.50 1.67
C ASN A 17 26.47 17.59 1.88
N PHE A 18 27.51 17.71 1.05
CA PHE A 18 28.65 16.78 1.06
C PHE A 18 29.32 16.66 2.45
N VAL A 19 29.42 17.76 3.20
CA VAL A 19 30.02 17.77 4.55
C VAL A 19 29.25 16.86 5.50
N ILE A 20 27.92 17.01 5.54
CA ILE A 20 27.02 16.20 6.38
C ILE A 20 27.03 14.74 5.93
N ILE A 21 27.13 14.50 4.62
CA ILE A 21 27.21 13.14 4.08
C ILE A 21 28.49 12.44 4.56
N TYR A 22 29.63 13.14 4.59
CA TYR A 22 30.87 12.58 5.14
C TYR A 22 30.72 12.24 6.63
N GLU A 23 30.17 13.14 7.44
CA GLU A 23 29.92 12.86 8.87
C GLU A 23 28.95 11.69 9.06
N LEU A 24 27.88 11.63 8.25
CA LEU A 24 26.92 10.53 8.30
C LEU A 24 27.58 9.19 7.95
N LEU A 25 28.43 9.15 6.93
CA LEU A 25 29.09 7.92 6.53
C LEU A 25 30.08 7.43 7.60
N ASP A 26 30.83 8.35 8.21
CA ASP A 26 31.78 8.06 9.29
C ASP A 26 31.07 7.50 10.54
N GLU A 27 29.97 8.12 10.96
CA GLU A 27 29.18 7.66 12.11
C GLU A 27 28.34 6.40 11.83
N MET A 28 27.92 6.20 10.58
CA MET A 28 27.11 5.03 10.21
C MET A 28 27.96 3.77 10.06
N MET A 29 29.23 3.88 9.70
CA MET A 29 30.07 2.73 9.38
C MET A 29 31.53 2.97 9.76
N ASP A 30 32.02 2.15 10.69
CA ASP A 30 33.44 2.13 11.05
C ASP A 30 34.07 0.83 10.55
N PHE A 31 35.16 0.95 9.79
CA PHE A 31 35.92 -0.17 9.22
C PHE A 31 35.07 -1.21 8.45
N GLY A 32 34.02 -0.77 7.77
CA GLY A 32 33.10 -1.65 7.04
C GLY A 32 32.01 -2.31 7.90
N TYR A 33 31.98 -2.03 9.21
CA TYR A 33 30.96 -2.50 10.14
C TYR A 33 29.92 -1.41 10.40
N PRO A 34 28.64 -1.63 10.08
CA PRO A 34 27.57 -0.69 10.40
C PRO A 34 27.45 -0.48 11.91
N GLN A 35 27.47 0.78 12.36
CA GLN A 35 27.35 1.18 13.76
C GLN A 35 25.93 1.67 14.05
N THR A 36 25.68 2.97 13.88
CA THR A 36 24.37 3.59 14.14
C THR A 36 23.69 3.96 12.83
N THR A 37 22.56 3.35 12.51
CA THR A 37 21.82 3.63 11.26
C THR A 37 20.46 4.30 11.49
N GLU A 38 20.15 4.63 12.75
CA GLU A 38 18.91 5.31 13.12
C GLU A 38 19.09 6.83 13.00
N SER A 39 18.46 7.41 11.98
CA SER A 39 18.48 8.84 11.64
C SER A 39 18.21 9.76 12.85
N LYS A 40 17.21 9.45 13.67
CA LYS A 40 16.81 10.23 14.85
C LYS A 40 17.89 10.27 15.94
N ILE A 41 18.69 9.21 16.03
CA ILE A 41 19.84 9.15 16.94
C ILE A 41 21.00 9.94 16.31
N LEU A 42 21.27 9.72 15.02
CA LEU A 42 22.32 10.42 14.29
C LEU A 42 22.16 11.95 14.34
N THR A 43 20.93 12.47 14.32
CA THR A 43 20.66 13.93 14.39
C THR A 43 21.06 14.56 15.73
N GLN A 44 21.31 13.75 16.76
CA GLN A 44 21.79 14.24 18.05
C GLN A 44 23.31 14.42 18.07
N TYR A 45 24.04 13.61 17.30
CA TYR A 45 25.50 13.63 17.22
C TYR A 45 26.00 14.51 16.08
N ILE A 46 25.27 14.51 14.96
CA ILE A 46 25.55 15.29 13.76
C ILE A 46 24.74 16.58 13.83
N THR A 47 25.41 17.67 14.23
CA THR A 47 24.78 18.95 14.55
C THR A 47 24.76 19.96 13.40
N GLN A 48 25.37 19.63 12.27
CA GLN A 48 25.39 20.48 11.08
C GLN A 48 23.98 20.62 10.47
N GLU A 49 23.59 21.84 10.11
CA GLU A 49 22.29 22.10 9.48
C GLU A 49 22.31 21.65 8.01
N SER A 50 21.45 20.69 7.64
CA SER A 50 21.31 20.27 6.24
C SER A 50 20.58 21.32 5.40
N HIS A 51 21.10 21.58 4.20
CA HIS A 51 20.38 22.30 3.16
C HIS A 51 19.28 21.39 2.63
N LYS A 52 18.09 21.56 3.22
CA LYS A 52 16.86 20.94 2.75
C LYS A 52 16.32 21.80 1.62
N LEU A 53 16.08 21.20 0.46
CA LEU A 53 15.22 21.81 -0.55
C LEU A 53 13.86 22.09 0.14
N ASP A 54 13.46 23.37 0.21
CA ASP A 54 12.27 23.83 0.96
C ASP A 54 11.01 23.12 0.42
N ILE A 55 10.10 22.57 1.24
CA ILE A 55 9.17 23.28 2.13
C ILE A 55 9.09 22.61 3.52
N GLY A 56 9.28 23.42 4.58
CA GLY A 56 8.72 23.33 5.94
C GLY A 56 8.52 21.97 6.65
N THR A 57 9.28 21.73 7.73
CA THR A 57 8.90 21.83 9.16
C THR A 57 9.95 21.05 9.99
N ARG A 58 10.58 21.67 10.99
CA ARG A 58 11.55 21.03 11.91
C ARG A 58 10.79 20.26 13.03
N PRO A 59 11.12 19.00 13.34
CA PRO A 59 10.75 18.40 14.62
C PRO A 59 11.77 18.78 15.72
N PRO A 60 11.34 19.00 16.98
CA PRO A 60 12.23 19.33 18.08
C PRO A 60 12.81 18.10 18.80
N MET A 61 13.97 18.33 19.40
CA MET A 61 14.91 17.41 20.06
C MET A 61 14.47 16.90 21.47
N ALA A 62 15.30 16.00 22.01
CA ALA A 62 15.27 15.35 23.31
C ALA A 62 14.72 16.18 24.48
N GLY A 63 13.90 15.52 25.30
CA GLY A 63 13.01 16.16 26.29
C GLY A 63 11.57 16.26 25.79
N ILE A 64 11.15 15.35 24.91
CA ILE A 64 9.90 15.40 24.16
C ILE A 64 8.70 15.51 25.11
N LYS A 65 8.09 16.70 25.11
CA LYS A 65 6.91 17.04 25.90
C LYS A 65 5.82 17.62 24.99
N TYR A 66 5.01 16.76 24.41
CA TYR A 66 3.78 17.11 23.71
C TYR A 66 2.71 17.77 24.59
N ARG A 67 1.89 18.68 24.09
CA ARG A 67 0.75 19.17 24.91
C ARG A 67 -0.31 18.09 25.16
N LYS A 68 -0.42 17.11 24.27
CA LYS A 68 -1.32 15.95 24.35
C LYS A 68 -0.54 14.69 24.02
N ASN A 69 -0.77 13.63 24.79
CA ASN A 69 -0.16 12.34 24.52
C ASN A 69 -1.09 11.52 23.64
N GLU A 70 -0.70 11.31 22.38
CA GLU A 70 -1.54 10.68 21.36
C GLU A 70 -0.73 9.64 20.59
N VAL A 71 -1.39 8.53 20.24
CA VAL A 71 -0.78 7.48 19.42
C VAL A 71 -1.72 7.16 18.28
N PHE A 72 -1.25 7.28 17.05
CA PHE A 72 -2.02 6.94 15.86
C PHE A 72 -1.49 5.63 15.28
N LEU A 73 -2.41 4.68 15.02
CA LEU A 73 -2.12 3.40 14.41
C LEU A 73 -2.83 3.33 13.05
N ASP A 74 -2.03 3.25 12.00
CA ASP A 74 -2.49 3.03 10.63
C ASP A 74 -2.23 1.57 10.26
N VAL A 75 -3.30 0.78 10.22
CA VAL A 75 -3.24 -0.60 9.70
C VAL A 75 -3.50 -0.53 8.21
N VAL A 76 -2.44 -0.67 7.41
CA VAL A 76 -2.49 -0.56 5.95
C VAL A 76 -2.29 -1.93 5.34
N GLU A 77 -3.24 -2.39 4.53
CA GLU A 77 -3.15 -3.64 3.79
C GLU A 77 -3.05 -3.36 2.30
N SER A 78 -1.99 -3.86 1.67
CA SER A 78 -1.80 -3.84 0.22
C SER A 78 -2.15 -5.22 -0.33
N VAL A 79 -3.12 -5.27 -1.24
CA VAL A 79 -3.58 -6.52 -1.84
C VAL A 79 -2.87 -6.73 -3.17
N ASN A 80 -2.02 -7.76 -3.24
CA ASN A 80 -1.47 -8.23 -4.51
C ASN A 80 -2.38 -9.32 -5.05
N MET A 81 -2.72 -9.21 -6.32
CA MET A 81 -3.63 -10.14 -6.97
C MET A 81 -3.29 -10.31 -8.43
N LEU A 82 -3.31 -11.55 -8.89
CA LEU A 82 -3.25 -11.89 -10.30
C LEU A 82 -4.48 -12.70 -10.66
N VAL A 83 -5.31 -12.16 -11.55
CA VAL A 83 -6.55 -12.80 -12.01
C VAL A 83 -6.39 -13.24 -13.46
N ALA A 84 -6.80 -14.46 -13.77
CA ALA A 84 -6.87 -15.00 -15.13
C ALA A 84 -8.03 -14.35 -15.92
N PRO A 85 -8.02 -14.42 -17.26
CA PRO A 85 -9.08 -13.80 -18.07
C PRO A 85 -10.48 -14.37 -17.82
N ASN A 86 -10.57 -15.62 -17.38
CA ASN A 86 -11.83 -16.28 -17.00
C ASN A 86 -12.34 -15.87 -15.60
N GLY A 87 -11.65 -14.97 -14.90
CA GLY A 87 -11.99 -14.50 -13.56
C GLY A 87 -11.43 -15.35 -12.41
N ASN A 88 -10.71 -16.43 -12.69
CA ASN A 88 -10.07 -17.25 -11.65
C ASN A 88 -8.86 -16.53 -11.05
N VAL A 89 -8.73 -16.58 -9.73
CA VAL A 89 -7.59 -15.99 -9.02
C VAL A 89 -6.39 -16.94 -9.08
N LEU A 90 -5.30 -16.50 -9.71
CA LEU A 90 -4.06 -17.25 -9.86
C LEU A 90 -3.11 -17.05 -8.67
N ARG A 91 -3.01 -15.81 -8.20
CA ARG A 91 -2.22 -15.43 -7.01
C ARG A 91 -3.00 -14.40 -6.22
N SER A 92 -2.99 -14.55 -4.90
CA SER A 92 -3.57 -13.59 -3.96
C SER A 92 -2.78 -13.60 -2.67
N GLU A 93 -2.26 -12.44 -2.30
CA GLU A 93 -1.55 -12.23 -1.05
C GLU A 93 -1.87 -10.84 -0.50
N VAL A 94 -1.93 -10.75 0.81
CA VAL A 94 -2.09 -9.49 1.53
C VAL A 94 -0.77 -9.18 2.21
N LEU A 95 -0.22 -8.01 1.90
CA LEU A 95 0.93 -7.43 2.57
C LEU A 95 0.41 -6.33 3.49
N GLY A 96 0.39 -6.61 4.78
CA GLY A 96 -0.04 -5.66 5.79
C GLY A 96 1.13 -4.98 6.48
N ALA A 97 0.96 -3.71 6.84
CA ALA A 97 1.89 -2.96 7.66
C ALA A 97 1.10 -2.19 8.73
N ILE A 98 1.61 -2.21 9.97
CA ILE A 98 1.12 -1.37 11.06
C ILE A 98 2.10 -0.22 11.21
N LYS A 99 1.69 0.95 10.71
CA LYS A 99 2.45 2.19 10.84
C LYS A 99 1.96 2.95 12.06
N MET A 100 2.88 3.48 12.83
CA MET A 100 2.58 4.21 14.05
C MET A 100 3.07 5.65 13.94
N ARG A 101 2.32 6.56 14.56
CA ARG A 101 2.76 7.93 14.84
C ARG A 101 2.60 8.17 16.32
N CYS A 102 3.72 8.24 17.01
CA CYS A 102 3.76 8.32 18.47
C CYS A 102 4.11 9.73 18.91
N TYR A 103 3.19 10.37 19.62
CA TYR A 103 3.41 11.63 20.30
C TYR A 103 3.28 11.41 21.80
N LEU A 104 4.31 10.81 22.41
CA LEU A 104 4.32 10.40 23.81
C LEU A 104 5.45 11.07 24.60
N TRP A 105 5.21 11.33 25.88
CA TRP A 105 6.25 11.79 26.79
C TRP A 105 7.11 10.64 27.28
N ARG A 106 8.42 10.88 27.40
CA ARG A 106 9.39 9.93 27.97
C ARG A 106 9.46 8.63 27.16
N MET A 107 9.57 7.48 27.84
CA MET A 107 9.81 6.16 27.26
C MET A 107 8.77 5.16 27.79
N PRO A 108 7.50 5.31 27.39
CA PRO A 108 6.44 4.43 27.84
C PRO A 108 6.59 3.04 27.20
N GLU A 109 6.26 2.00 27.96
CA GLU A 109 6.17 0.64 27.42
C GLU A 109 4.78 0.44 26.83
N LEU A 110 4.70 0.20 25.51
CA LEU A 110 3.46 -0.10 24.81
C LEU A 110 3.29 -1.60 24.66
N ARG A 111 2.03 -2.03 24.76
CA ARG A 111 1.60 -3.41 24.50
C ARG A 111 0.44 -3.42 23.53
N LEU A 112 0.66 -3.97 22.34
CA LEU A 112 -0.34 -4.11 21.29
C LEU A 112 -0.87 -5.56 21.28
N GLY A 113 -2.20 -5.68 21.37
CA GLY A 113 -2.91 -6.95 21.25
C GLY A 113 -3.69 -7.00 19.94
N LEU A 114 -3.42 -8.03 19.14
CA LEU A 114 -4.14 -8.32 17.88
C LEU A 114 -5.06 -9.53 18.05
N ASN A 115 -5.95 -9.75 17.10
CA ASN A 115 -6.80 -10.95 17.01
C ASN A 115 -6.07 -12.15 16.36
N ASP A 116 -4.82 -12.39 16.77
CA ASP A 116 -3.97 -13.47 16.26
C ASP A 116 -4.54 -14.86 16.58
N LYS A 117 -4.70 -15.71 15.57
CA LYS A 117 -5.25 -17.07 15.69
C LYS A 117 -4.41 -17.93 16.63
N VAL A 118 -3.08 -17.85 16.53
CA VAL A 118 -2.16 -18.64 17.37
C VAL A 118 -2.35 -18.30 18.87
N MET A 119 -2.59 -17.03 19.18
CA MET A 119 -2.90 -16.59 20.55
C MET A 119 -4.22 -17.18 21.06
N PHE A 120 -5.25 -17.22 20.20
CA PHE A 120 -6.57 -17.75 20.59
C PHE A 120 -6.54 -19.27 20.80
N ASP A 121 -5.82 -20.00 19.93
CA ASP A 121 -5.65 -21.44 20.04
C ASP A 121 -4.90 -21.81 21.33
N ALA A 122 -3.81 -21.08 21.66
CA ALA A 122 -3.04 -21.31 22.89
C ALA A 122 -3.81 -20.96 24.18
N SER A 123 -4.73 -19.99 24.13
CA SER A 123 -5.50 -19.55 25.30
C SER A 123 -6.85 -20.28 25.48
N GLY A 124 -7.21 -21.19 24.57
CA GLY A 124 -8.49 -21.91 24.57
C GLY A 124 -9.71 -21.00 24.43
N ARG A 125 -9.50 -19.75 23.98
CA ARG A 125 -10.57 -18.74 23.84
C ARG A 125 -11.08 -18.77 22.40
N THR A 126 -12.40 -18.92 22.24
CA THR A 126 -13.00 -18.73 20.92
C THR A 126 -12.95 -17.25 20.52
N PRO A 127 -12.39 -16.92 19.35
CA PRO A 127 -12.35 -15.54 18.89
C PRO A 127 -13.79 -15.04 18.64
N ARG A 128 -14.11 -13.84 19.14
CA ARG A 128 -15.33 -13.12 18.72
C ARG A 128 -15.08 -12.52 17.34
N GLY A 129 -15.14 -13.36 16.30
CA GLY A 129 -14.92 -12.98 14.91
C GLY A 129 -13.81 -13.78 14.23
N LYS A 130 -13.45 -13.38 13.01
CA LYS A 130 -12.37 -14.02 12.25
C LYS A 130 -11.04 -13.70 12.94
N ALA A 131 -10.32 -14.72 13.40
CA ALA A 131 -8.94 -14.57 13.82
C ALA A 131 -8.03 -14.44 12.58
N ILE A 132 -7.00 -13.61 12.68
CA ILE A 132 -6.01 -13.49 11.62
C ILE A 132 -4.96 -14.59 11.75
N GLU A 133 -4.66 -15.23 10.63
CA GLU A 133 -3.56 -16.16 10.47
C GLU A 133 -2.52 -15.46 9.61
N MET A 134 -1.36 -15.16 10.20
CA MET A 134 -0.26 -14.49 9.53
C MET A 134 0.78 -15.55 9.16
N ASP A 135 1.21 -15.58 7.91
CA ASP A 135 2.24 -16.52 7.45
C ASP A 135 3.61 -16.11 7.99
N ASP A 136 3.96 -14.83 7.75
CA ASP A 136 5.22 -14.23 8.19
C ASP A 136 4.94 -12.89 8.86
N VAL A 137 5.74 -12.58 9.86
CA VAL A 137 5.72 -11.28 10.55
C VAL A 137 7.14 -10.76 10.69
N LYS A 138 7.33 -9.49 10.36
CA LYS A 138 8.56 -8.73 10.62
C LYS A 138 8.25 -7.62 11.59
N PHE A 139 9.10 -7.46 12.60
CA PHE A 139 8.95 -6.44 13.63
C PHE A 139 10.04 -5.40 13.52
N HIS A 140 9.72 -4.18 13.95
CA HIS A 140 10.71 -3.16 14.24
C HIS A 140 11.62 -3.58 15.39
N GLN A 141 12.87 -3.10 15.39
CA GLN A 141 13.87 -3.38 16.42
C GLN A 141 13.43 -3.06 17.86
N CYS A 142 12.46 -2.16 18.03
CA CYS A 142 11.94 -1.79 19.34
C CYS A 142 11.06 -2.87 19.99
N VAL A 143 10.68 -3.92 19.25
CA VAL A 143 9.81 -5.01 19.72
C VAL A 143 10.62 -6.09 20.42
N ARG A 144 10.17 -6.47 21.62
CA ARG A 144 10.76 -7.56 22.41
C ARG A 144 10.28 -8.92 21.90
N LEU A 145 11.02 -9.51 20.96
CA LEU A 145 10.68 -10.79 20.32
C LEU A 145 10.46 -11.94 21.33
N SER A 146 11.27 -12.00 22.40
CA SER A 146 11.12 -13.02 23.45
C SER A 146 9.75 -13.02 24.15
N ARG A 147 9.09 -11.85 24.27
CA ARG A 147 7.73 -11.78 24.81
C ARG A 147 6.67 -12.17 23.79
N PHE A 148 6.93 -11.91 22.51
CA PHE A 148 6.03 -12.31 21.44
C PHE A 148 6.02 -13.84 21.26
N GLU A 149 7.17 -14.50 21.35
CA GLU A 149 7.26 -15.96 21.26
C GLU A 149 6.49 -16.69 22.37
N ASN A 150 6.52 -16.15 23.61
CA ASN A 150 5.84 -16.75 24.75
C ASN A 150 4.32 -16.48 24.76
N ASP A 151 3.94 -15.20 24.70
CA ASP A 151 2.55 -14.78 25.00
C ASP A 151 1.82 -14.21 23.78
N ARG A 152 2.45 -14.22 22.59
CA ARG A 152 1.95 -13.58 21.36
C ARG A 152 1.57 -12.09 21.56
N THR A 153 2.21 -11.45 22.54
CA THR A 153 1.97 -10.05 22.92
C THR A 153 3.09 -9.17 22.38
N ILE A 154 2.75 -8.16 21.59
CA ILE A 154 3.73 -7.24 20.99
C ILE A 154 4.04 -6.15 22.02
N SER A 155 5.20 -6.25 22.66
CA SER A 155 5.68 -5.33 23.70
C SER A 155 6.89 -4.54 23.19
N PHE A 156 6.84 -3.21 23.28
CA PHE A 156 7.86 -2.33 22.71
C PHE A 156 7.91 -0.97 23.40
N ILE A 157 9.02 -0.26 23.25
CA ILE A 157 9.13 1.17 23.58
C ILE A 157 9.21 1.91 22.23
N PRO A 158 8.16 2.67 21.83
CA PRO A 158 8.12 3.23 20.49
C PRO A 158 9.18 4.32 20.30
N PRO A 159 9.82 4.38 19.12
CA PRO A 159 10.45 5.61 18.66
C PRO A 159 9.44 6.76 18.60
N ASP A 160 9.92 7.98 18.79
CA ASP A 160 9.08 9.17 18.68
C ASP A 160 8.72 9.49 17.22
N GLY A 161 7.51 10.00 16.96
CA GLY A 161 7.03 10.32 15.61
C GLY A 161 6.66 9.08 14.79
N ASP A 162 6.90 9.16 13.47
CA ASP A 162 6.45 8.16 12.50
C ASP A 162 7.45 7.00 12.38
N PHE A 163 6.95 5.76 12.40
CA PHE A 163 7.70 4.54 12.11
C PHE A 163 6.78 3.37 11.75
N GLU A 164 7.31 2.33 11.10
CA GLU A 164 6.61 1.06 10.89
C GLU A 164 6.88 0.12 12.07
N LEU A 165 5.85 -0.26 12.82
CA LEU A 165 5.99 -1.17 13.96
C LEU A 165 6.19 -2.62 13.51
N MET A 166 5.41 -3.05 12.53
CA MET A 166 5.46 -4.40 12.00
C MET A 166 4.89 -4.47 10.59
N SER A 167 5.38 -5.43 9.83
CA SER A 167 4.78 -5.89 8.57
C SER A 167 4.43 -7.36 8.67
N TYR A 168 3.36 -7.77 8.02
CA TYR A 168 2.89 -9.14 7.99
C TYR A 168 2.43 -9.53 6.60
N ARG A 169 2.50 -10.83 6.32
CA ARG A 169 2.04 -11.41 5.07
C ARG A 169 0.97 -12.46 5.35
N GLN A 170 -0.07 -12.47 4.52
CA GLN A 170 -1.09 -13.50 4.51
C GLN A 170 -1.41 -13.92 3.08
N ALA A 171 -1.04 -15.15 2.71
CA ALA A 171 -1.41 -15.81 1.47
C ALA A 171 -2.74 -16.53 1.70
N THR A 172 -3.83 -15.93 1.26
CA THR A 172 -5.16 -16.54 1.34
C THR A 172 -5.89 -16.34 0.02
N GLN A 173 -6.66 -17.34 -0.39
CA GLN A 173 -7.54 -17.22 -1.56
C GLN A 173 -8.67 -16.24 -1.24
N LEU A 174 -8.50 -15.02 -1.72
CA LEU A 174 -9.46 -13.93 -1.57
C LEU A 174 -10.25 -13.73 -2.86
N LYS A 175 -11.52 -13.35 -2.73
CA LYS A 175 -12.27 -12.85 -3.88
C LYS A 175 -11.72 -11.47 -4.29
N PRO A 176 -11.61 -11.17 -5.60
CA PRO A 176 -11.14 -9.88 -6.07
C PRO A 176 -12.01 -8.73 -5.57
N LEU A 177 -11.43 -7.75 -4.87
CA LEU A 177 -12.17 -6.58 -4.38
C LEU A 177 -12.79 -5.78 -5.53
N ILE A 178 -12.06 -5.61 -6.63
CA ILE A 178 -12.55 -4.99 -7.87
C ILE A 178 -12.20 -5.93 -9.02
N LEU A 179 -13.18 -6.69 -9.48
CA LEU A 179 -13.02 -7.59 -10.62
C LEU A 179 -13.26 -6.81 -11.92
N CYS A 180 -12.29 -6.80 -12.82
CA CYS A 180 -12.44 -6.24 -14.16
C CYS A 180 -12.64 -7.38 -15.17
N GLU A 181 -13.84 -7.51 -15.71
CA GLU A 181 -14.14 -8.40 -16.82
C GLU A 181 -13.94 -7.62 -18.11
N ALA A 182 -13.01 -8.07 -18.95
CA ALA A 182 -12.76 -7.48 -20.25
C ALA A 182 -13.30 -8.38 -21.35
N ALA A 183 -13.88 -7.77 -22.38
CA ALA A 183 -14.12 -8.38 -23.67
C ALA A 183 -13.49 -7.47 -24.73
N VAL A 184 -12.70 -8.07 -25.62
CA VAL A 184 -11.98 -7.36 -26.67
C VAL A 184 -12.44 -7.92 -28.01
N GLU A 185 -13.01 -7.07 -28.85
CA GLU A 185 -13.40 -7.41 -30.21
C GLU A 185 -12.44 -6.72 -31.17
N ASN A 186 -11.73 -7.51 -31.98
CA ASN A 186 -10.80 -6.99 -32.97
C ASN A 186 -11.40 -7.15 -34.37
N TYR A 187 -11.55 -6.03 -35.07
CA TYR A 187 -11.97 -5.98 -36.47
C TYR A 187 -10.72 -5.71 -37.30
N SER A 188 -10.07 -6.80 -37.72
CA SER A 188 -8.78 -6.79 -38.43
C SER A 188 -8.67 -5.64 -39.46
N GLY A 189 -7.69 -4.76 -39.24
CA GLY A 189 -7.33 -3.67 -40.15
C GLY A 189 -8.26 -2.45 -40.14
N THR A 190 -9.18 -2.35 -39.17
CA THR A 190 -10.12 -1.22 -39.11
C THR A 190 -10.28 -0.63 -37.71
N ARG A 191 -10.65 -1.45 -36.72
CA ARG A 191 -10.96 -0.97 -35.37
C ARG A 191 -10.83 -2.05 -34.32
N ILE A 192 -10.68 -1.63 -33.08
CA ILE A 192 -10.73 -2.48 -31.90
C ILE A 192 -11.70 -1.89 -30.88
N GLU A 193 -12.55 -2.75 -30.33
CA GLU A 193 -13.53 -2.38 -29.33
C GLU A 193 -13.23 -3.08 -28.00
N TYR A 194 -13.27 -2.30 -26.93
CA TYR A 194 -13.11 -2.77 -25.56
C TYR A 194 -14.41 -2.60 -24.82
N MET A 195 -14.87 -3.68 -24.20
CA MET A 195 -15.95 -3.65 -23.22
C MET A 195 -15.40 -4.11 -21.88
N ILE A 196 -15.27 -3.18 -20.94
CA ILE A 196 -14.72 -3.43 -19.61
C ILE A 196 -15.84 -3.25 -18.58
N ARG A 197 -16.14 -4.31 -17.84
CA ARG A 197 -17.07 -4.28 -16.72
C ARG A 197 -16.29 -4.41 -15.41
N ALA A 198 -16.27 -3.35 -14.62
CA ALA A 198 -15.67 -3.37 -13.30
C ALA A 198 -16.75 -3.67 -12.24
N LYS A 199 -16.54 -4.67 -11.39
CA LYS A 199 -17.44 -5.11 -10.33
C LYS A 199 -16.78 -4.97 -8.96
N ALA A 200 -17.36 -4.19 -8.06
CA ALA A 200 -16.88 -4.09 -6.68
C ALA A 200 -17.44 -5.24 -5.82
N GLN A 201 -16.60 -6.20 -5.42
CA GLN A 201 -17.00 -7.40 -4.66
C GLN A 201 -16.72 -7.29 -3.15
N PHE A 202 -16.73 -6.08 -2.60
CA PHE A 202 -16.65 -5.83 -1.15
C PHE A 202 -17.99 -5.37 -0.58
N LYS A 203 -18.05 -5.21 0.75
CA LYS A 203 -19.27 -4.88 1.49
C LYS A 203 -19.91 -3.59 0.96
N ARG A 204 -21.23 -3.58 0.78
CA ARG A 204 -22.01 -2.42 0.26
C ARG A 204 -21.87 -1.12 1.05
N ARG A 205 -21.53 -1.22 2.34
CA ARG A 205 -21.29 -0.08 3.24
C ARG A 205 -19.91 0.56 3.05
N SER A 206 -18.98 -0.16 2.42
CA SER A 206 -17.64 0.33 2.14
C SER A 206 -17.62 0.93 0.72
N THR A 207 -16.73 1.89 0.52
CA THR A 207 -16.55 2.59 -0.76
C THR A 207 -15.07 2.67 -1.05
N ALA A 208 -14.66 2.29 -2.24
CA ALA A 208 -13.31 2.54 -2.73
C ALA A 208 -13.21 3.96 -3.28
N ASN A 209 -12.17 4.68 -2.91
CA ASN A 209 -11.88 6.02 -3.34
C ASN A 209 -10.81 6.01 -4.42
N ASN A 210 -10.87 7.00 -5.32
CA ASN A 210 -9.86 7.28 -6.33
C ASN A 210 -9.45 6.04 -7.12
N VAL A 211 -10.44 5.24 -7.54
CA VAL A 211 -10.18 4.03 -8.31
C VAL A 211 -9.68 4.42 -9.70
N GLU A 212 -8.57 3.84 -10.12
CA GLU A 212 -7.96 4.05 -11.42
C GLU A 212 -7.72 2.69 -12.07
N ILE A 213 -8.40 2.42 -13.18
CA ILE A 213 -8.26 1.18 -13.94
C ILE A 213 -7.47 1.51 -15.21
N LEU A 214 -6.28 0.93 -15.32
CA LEU A 214 -5.40 1.04 -16.47
C LEU A 214 -5.65 -0.15 -17.39
N ILE A 215 -6.24 0.10 -18.56
CA ILE A 215 -6.49 -0.92 -19.58
C ILE A 215 -5.53 -0.71 -20.74
N PRO A 216 -4.59 -1.63 -20.99
CA PRO A 216 -3.69 -1.51 -22.13
C PRO A 216 -4.41 -1.61 -23.47
N VAL A 217 -3.93 -0.82 -24.42
CA VAL A 217 -4.37 -0.79 -25.82
C VAL A 217 -3.16 -0.87 -26.75
N PRO A 218 -3.34 -1.26 -28.02
CA PRO A 218 -2.27 -1.23 -29.02
C PRO A 218 -1.61 0.14 -29.11
N GLU A 219 -0.31 0.16 -29.37
CA GLU A 219 0.49 1.39 -29.49
C GLU A 219 0.11 2.21 -30.73
N ASP A 220 -0.39 1.52 -31.75
CA ASP A 220 -0.85 2.08 -33.02
C ASP A 220 -2.35 2.45 -33.02
N ALA A 221 -3.02 2.31 -31.88
CA ALA A 221 -4.43 2.65 -31.73
C ALA A 221 -4.67 4.15 -31.88
N ASP A 222 -5.62 4.53 -32.73
CA ASP A 222 -5.98 5.94 -32.96
C ASP A 222 -7.46 6.23 -32.65
N SER A 223 -7.86 7.48 -32.84
CA SER A 223 -9.27 7.90 -32.84
C SER A 223 -10.09 7.42 -31.63
N PRO A 224 -9.63 7.63 -30.38
CA PRO A 224 -10.26 7.09 -29.18
C PRO A 224 -11.67 7.65 -28.97
N LYS A 225 -12.64 6.76 -28.74
CA LYS A 225 -14.02 7.12 -28.36
C LYS A 225 -14.43 6.33 -27.13
N PHE A 226 -14.89 7.02 -26.10
CA PHE A 226 -15.26 6.42 -24.81
C PHE A 226 -16.73 6.64 -24.48
N ARG A 227 -17.36 5.63 -23.88
CA ARG A 227 -18.65 5.72 -23.21
C ARG A 227 -18.56 5.00 -21.87
N THR A 228 -18.74 5.72 -20.78
CA THR A 228 -18.71 5.18 -19.42
C THR A 228 -20.08 5.36 -18.74
N THR A 229 -20.47 4.40 -17.91
CA THR A 229 -21.65 4.56 -17.03
C THR A 229 -21.34 5.42 -15.81
N MET A 230 -20.07 5.46 -15.39
CA MET A 230 -19.58 6.20 -14.23
C MET A 230 -18.10 6.56 -14.42
N GLY A 231 -17.69 7.70 -13.88
CA GLY A 231 -16.30 8.15 -13.96
C GLY A 231 -15.90 8.63 -15.36
N THR A 232 -14.63 8.98 -15.51
CA THR A 232 -14.06 9.53 -16.74
C THR A 232 -12.99 8.59 -17.29
N ALA A 233 -13.00 8.38 -18.60
CA ALA A 233 -11.98 7.60 -19.30
C ALA A 233 -11.21 8.50 -20.25
N ALA A 234 -9.88 8.35 -20.26
CA ALA A 234 -8.99 9.08 -21.16
C ALA A 234 -7.95 8.13 -21.74
N TYR A 235 -7.57 8.35 -23.00
CA TYR A 235 -6.43 7.67 -23.61
C TYR A 235 -5.14 8.36 -23.20
N VAL A 236 -4.13 7.59 -22.79
CA VAL A 236 -2.79 8.10 -22.47
C VAL A 236 -1.79 7.39 -23.40
N PRO A 237 -1.39 8.03 -24.53
CA PRO A 237 -0.51 7.42 -25.52
C PRO A 237 0.86 7.01 -24.96
N GLU A 238 1.43 7.80 -24.05
CA GLU A 238 2.73 7.52 -23.41
C GLU A 238 2.77 6.18 -22.66
N LYS A 239 1.60 5.67 -22.24
CA LYS A 239 1.44 4.40 -21.54
C LYS A 239 0.78 3.33 -22.39
N SER A 240 0.43 3.65 -23.64
CA SER A 240 -0.38 2.82 -24.53
C SER A 240 -1.60 2.23 -23.81
N ALA A 241 -2.34 3.09 -23.08
CA ALA A 241 -3.40 2.62 -22.18
C ALA A 241 -4.55 3.61 -22.03
N ILE A 242 -5.75 3.06 -21.77
CA ILE A 242 -6.90 3.80 -21.28
C ILE A 242 -6.78 3.90 -19.77
N VAL A 243 -6.94 5.11 -19.25
CA VAL A 243 -7.03 5.38 -17.83
C VAL A 243 -8.48 5.70 -17.49
N TRP A 244 -9.16 4.77 -16.80
CA TRP A 244 -10.53 4.94 -16.34
C TRP A 244 -10.55 5.29 -14.85
N LYS A 245 -10.94 6.53 -14.53
CA LYS A 245 -10.96 7.08 -13.17
C LYS A 245 -12.38 7.13 -12.62
N ILE A 246 -12.57 6.55 -11.44
CA ILE A 246 -13.83 6.52 -10.69
C ILE A 246 -13.54 7.06 -9.29
N LYS A 247 -14.03 8.27 -8.99
CA LYS A 247 -13.75 8.94 -7.71
C LYS A 247 -14.25 8.14 -6.50
N GLN A 248 -15.44 7.55 -6.61
CA GLN A 248 -16.05 6.73 -5.57
C GLN A 248 -16.71 5.50 -6.19
N PHE A 249 -16.26 4.33 -5.76
CA PHE A 249 -16.79 3.05 -6.19
C PHE A 249 -17.39 2.32 -4.99
N GLN A 250 -18.71 2.37 -4.86
CA GLN A 250 -19.43 1.71 -3.77
C GLN A 250 -19.42 0.19 -3.92
N GLY A 251 -19.28 -0.53 -2.81
CA GLY A 251 -19.31 -1.99 -2.79
C GLY A 251 -20.62 -2.56 -3.34
N GLY A 252 -20.53 -3.65 -4.10
CA GLY A 252 -21.66 -4.33 -4.71
C GLY A 252 -22.26 -3.65 -5.94
N LYS A 253 -21.68 -2.54 -6.41
CA LYS A 253 -22.01 -1.95 -7.71
C LYS A 253 -21.12 -2.49 -8.81
N ASP A 254 -21.56 -2.32 -10.04
CA ASP A 254 -20.77 -2.53 -11.23
C ASP A 254 -20.94 -1.36 -12.21
N PHE A 255 -19.86 -1.08 -12.94
CA PHE A 255 -19.81 -0.03 -13.93
C PHE A 255 -19.25 -0.57 -15.23
N LEU A 256 -19.64 0.06 -16.33
CA LEU A 256 -19.25 -0.34 -17.68
C LEU A 256 -18.50 0.80 -18.36
N LEU A 257 -17.40 0.44 -19.02
CA LEU A 257 -16.68 1.26 -19.98
C LEU A 257 -16.75 0.55 -21.34
N ARG A 258 -17.20 1.28 -22.36
CA ARG A 258 -17.03 0.91 -23.76
C ARG A 258 -16.03 1.87 -24.40
N ALA A 259 -14.99 1.33 -25.02
CA ALA A 259 -14.02 2.10 -25.77
C ALA A 259 -13.92 1.59 -27.20
N HIS A 260 -13.71 2.51 -28.13
CA HIS A 260 -13.51 2.23 -29.54
C HIS A 260 -12.24 2.96 -30.00
N PHE A 261 -11.38 2.24 -30.71
CA PHE A 261 -10.18 2.78 -31.34
C PHE A 261 -10.13 2.38 -32.81
N GLY A 262 -9.60 3.25 -33.66
CA GLY A 262 -9.18 2.86 -35.01
C GLY A 262 -7.87 2.09 -34.95
N LEU A 263 -7.69 1.19 -35.91
CA LEU A 263 -6.42 0.48 -36.12
C LEU A 263 -5.92 0.76 -37.55
N PRO A 264 -4.61 0.90 -37.75
CA PRO A 264 -4.04 0.98 -39.09
C PRO A 264 -4.33 -0.29 -39.90
N THR A 265 -4.38 -0.14 -41.22
CA THR A 265 -4.58 -1.27 -42.15
C THR A 265 -3.33 -2.16 -42.25
N VAL A 266 -2.15 -1.61 -41.94
CA VAL A 266 -0.87 -2.34 -41.91
C VAL A 266 -0.67 -2.93 -40.53
N LYS A 267 -0.54 -4.24 -40.43
CA LYS A 267 -0.30 -4.94 -39.16
C LYS A 267 1.17 -4.81 -38.76
N ASN A 268 1.42 -4.47 -37.50
CA ASN A 268 2.75 -4.59 -36.92
C ASN A 268 3.01 -6.06 -36.51
N GLU A 269 4.20 -6.61 -36.78
CA GLU A 269 4.50 -8.03 -36.50
C GLU A 269 4.61 -8.35 -34.99
N ASP A 270 4.79 -7.33 -34.14
CA ASP A 270 5.05 -7.44 -32.69
C ASP A 270 3.80 -7.32 -31.77
N LEU A 271 2.57 -7.49 -32.30
CA LEU A 271 1.29 -7.21 -31.61
C LEU A 271 0.96 -8.09 -30.37
N ASP A 272 1.85 -8.98 -29.94
CA ASP A 272 1.55 -9.99 -28.91
C ASP A 272 1.90 -9.60 -27.47
N LYS A 273 2.40 -8.37 -27.24
CA LYS A 273 2.54 -7.87 -25.86
C LYS A 273 1.20 -7.38 -25.35
N ARG A 274 0.52 -8.22 -24.56
CA ARG A 274 -0.74 -7.89 -23.86
C ARG A 274 -0.48 -7.74 -22.37
N PRO A 275 -0.01 -6.57 -21.90
CA PRO A 275 0.13 -6.37 -20.47
C PRO A 275 -1.23 -6.50 -19.77
N PRO A 276 -1.26 -6.93 -18.51
CA PRO A 276 -2.50 -7.07 -17.77
C PRO A 276 -3.12 -5.71 -17.44
N ILE A 277 -4.44 -5.68 -17.25
CA ILE A 277 -5.13 -4.55 -16.64
C ILE A 277 -4.58 -4.36 -15.24
N SER A 278 -4.28 -3.11 -14.87
CA SER A 278 -3.86 -2.77 -13.52
C SER A 278 -4.93 -1.94 -12.83
N VAL A 279 -5.22 -2.22 -11.56
CA VAL A 279 -6.27 -1.51 -10.81
C VAL A 279 -5.65 -0.88 -9.57
N LYS A 280 -5.81 0.44 -9.45
CA LYS A 280 -5.48 1.19 -8.23
C LYS A 280 -6.76 1.55 -7.48
N PHE A 281 -6.72 1.44 -6.16
CA PHE A 281 -7.86 1.78 -5.31
C PHE A 281 -7.40 1.97 -3.87
N GLU A 282 -8.22 2.68 -3.09
CA GLU A 282 -8.07 2.79 -1.64
C GLU A 282 -9.45 2.64 -0.98
N ILE A 283 -9.59 1.73 -0.01
CA ILE A 283 -10.82 1.50 0.75
C ILE A 283 -10.53 1.82 2.22
N PRO A 284 -11.01 2.96 2.75
CA PRO A 284 -10.85 3.30 4.15
C PRO A 284 -11.79 2.46 5.03
N TYR A 285 -11.39 2.30 6.30
CA TYR A 285 -12.11 1.57 7.35
C TYR A 285 -12.42 0.11 6.96
N PHE A 286 -11.54 -0.51 6.18
CA PHE A 286 -11.69 -1.86 5.67
C PHE A 286 -10.39 -2.65 5.82
N THR A 287 -10.54 -3.94 6.10
CA THR A 287 -9.46 -4.93 6.17
C THR A 287 -9.91 -6.18 5.43
N VAL A 288 -9.02 -6.73 4.62
CA VAL A 288 -9.19 -7.95 3.84
C VAL A 288 -8.82 -9.17 4.68
N SER A 289 -7.73 -9.11 5.44
CA SER A 289 -7.32 -10.21 6.32
C SER A 289 -8.34 -10.48 7.42
N GLY A 290 -8.96 -9.40 7.92
CA GLY A 290 -9.76 -9.40 9.15
C GLY A 290 -8.93 -9.08 10.40
N ILE A 291 -7.71 -8.57 10.27
CA ILE A 291 -6.92 -8.06 11.39
C ILE A 291 -7.71 -7.02 12.19
N GLN A 292 -7.59 -7.09 13.51
CA GLN A 292 -8.22 -6.18 14.45
C GLN A 292 -7.26 -5.89 15.59
N VAL A 293 -7.06 -4.60 15.85
CA VAL A 293 -6.42 -4.12 17.08
C VAL A 293 -7.42 -4.26 18.23
N ARG A 294 -7.16 -5.21 19.13
CA ARG A 294 -8.02 -5.48 20.30
C ARG A 294 -7.78 -4.46 21.40
N TYR A 295 -6.52 -4.11 21.63
CA TYR A 295 -6.12 -3.10 22.60
C TYR A 295 -4.73 -2.56 22.28
N LEU A 296 -4.50 -1.32 22.69
CA LEU A 296 -3.17 -0.75 22.85
C LEU A 296 -3.04 -0.26 24.30
N LYS A 297 -2.21 -0.93 25.08
CA LYS A 297 -1.97 -0.56 26.48
C LYS A 297 -0.69 0.26 26.57
N ILE A 298 -0.80 1.46 27.12
CA ILE A 298 0.32 2.37 27.35
C ILE A 298 0.66 2.27 28.84
N VAL A 299 1.88 1.85 29.17
CA VAL A 299 2.37 1.70 30.53
C VAL A 299 3.47 2.73 30.76
N GLU A 300 3.14 3.77 31.53
CA GLU A 300 4.10 4.80 31.92
C GLU A 300 4.08 4.98 33.45
N LYS A 301 5.27 5.15 34.05
CA LYS A 301 5.43 5.25 35.52
C LYS A 301 4.77 6.51 36.09
N SER A 302 4.65 7.57 35.29
CA SER A 302 3.99 8.82 35.70
C SER A 302 2.46 8.81 35.56
N GLY A 303 1.87 7.76 34.97
CA GLY A 303 0.42 7.59 34.90
C GLY A 303 -0.33 8.62 34.04
N TYR A 304 0.32 9.28 33.07
CA TYR A 304 -0.39 10.22 32.19
C TYR A 304 -1.40 9.48 31.31
N GLN A 305 -2.51 10.14 31.00
CA GLN A 305 -3.48 9.61 30.06
C GLN A 305 -3.01 9.85 28.62
N ALA A 306 -3.05 8.80 27.79
CA ALA A 306 -2.79 8.89 26.36
C ALA A 306 -3.96 8.33 25.57
N LEU A 307 -4.19 8.92 24.39
CA LEU A 307 -5.33 8.60 23.53
C LEU A 307 -4.84 7.78 22.32
N PRO A 308 -5.17 6.48 22.24
CA PRO A 308 -4.88 5.66 21.08
C PRO A 308 -5.97 5.84 20.01
N TRP A 309 -5.53 6.08 18.79
CA TRP A 309 -6.36 6.13 17.59
C TRP A 309 -5.97 5.00 16.66
N VAL A 310 -6.94 4.38 16.01
CA VAL A 310 -6.70 3.36 14.99
C VAL A 310 -7.55 3.63 13.77
N ARG A 311 -6.96 3.50 12.59
CA ARG A 311 -7.69 3.41 11.33
C ARG A 311 -7.15 2.26 10.48
N TYR A 312 -8.03 1.76 9.63
CA TYR A 312 -7.76 0.65 8.74
C TYR A 312 -7.87 1.14 7.31
N ILE A 313 -6.91 0.79 6.46
CA ILE A 313 -6.87 1.18 5.05
C ILE A 313 -6.51 -0.05 4.26
N THR A 314 -7.30 -0.38 3.24
CA THR A 314 -6.93 -1.38 2.24
C THR A 314 -6.64 -0.67 0.93
N GLN A 315 -5.51 -0.95 0.30
CA GLN A 315 -5.11 -0.40 -0.98
C GLN A 315 -4.66 -1.53 -1.92
N ASN A 316 -4.48 -1.20 -3.20
CA ASN A 316 -3.82 -2.10 -4.12
C ASN A 316 -2.32 -2.20 -3.81
N GLY A 317 -1.75 -3.40 -3.92
CA GLY A 317 -0.35 -3.57 -4.27
C GLY A 317 -0.25 -3.86 -5.76
N ASP A 318 0.33 -5.00 -6.12
CA ASP A 318 0.38 -5.51 -7.49
C ASP A 318 -0.96 -6.15 -7.87
N TYR A 319 -1.91 -5.35 -8.33
CA TYR A 319 -3.26 -5.79 -8.65
C TYR A 319 -3.49 -5.84 -10.16
N HIS A 320 -3.37 -7.05 -10.72
CA HIS A 320 -3.36 -7.30 -12.15
C HIS A 320 -4.44 -8.29 -12.59
N VAL A 321 -5.13 -7.97 -13.68
CA VAL A 321 -6.08 -8.85 -14.35
C VAL A 321 -5.61 -9.11 -15.77
N ARG A 322 -5.35 -10.37 -16.10
CA ARG A 322 -4.90 -10.76 -17.44
C ARG A 322 -6.00 -10.48 -18.47
N MET A 323 -5.60 -9.91 -19.60
CA MET A 323 -6.48 -9.64 -20.72
C MET A 323 -6.88 -10.95 -21.42
N PRO A 324 -8.14 -11.09 -21.88
CA PRO A 324 -8.56 -12.21 -22.71
C PRO A 324 -7.94 -12.11 -24.11
N GLU A 325 -8.06 -13.20 -24.86
CA GLU A 325 -7.77 -13.17 -26.29
C GLU A 325 -8.84 -12.35 -27.02
N PRO A 326 -8.45 -11.47 -27.96
CA PRO A 326 -9.39 -10.76 -28.81
C PRO A 326 -10.18 -11.75 -29.65
N VAL A 327 -11.50 -11.59 -29.65
CA VAL A 327 -12.37 -12.35 -30.54
C VAL A 327 -12.45 -11.62 -31.87
N ASN A 328 -12.26 -12.36 -32.97
CA ASN A 328 -12.49 -11.88 -34.33
C ASN A 328 -13.92 -12.27 -34.74
N PRO A 329 -14.89 -11.33 -34.75
CA PRO A 329 -16.29 -11.65 -35.02
C PRO A 329 -16.57 -12.13 -36.47
N GLY A 330 -15.57 -12.09 -37.37
CA GLY A 330 -15.69 -12.55 -38.76
C GLY A 330 -15.26 -13.99 -39.03
N THR A 331 -15.05 -14.82 -37.99
CA THR A 331 -14.46 -16.18 -38.12
C THR A 331 -15.42 -17.32 -37.77
N VAL A 332 -16.74 -17.13 -37.93
CA VAL A 332 -17.75 -18.19 -37.78
C VAL A 332 -17.99 -18.90 -39.11
#